data_AF-A0A368P2U6-F1
#
_entry.id   AF-A0A368P2U6-F1
#
_cell.length_a   1.000
_cell.length_b   1.000
_cell.length_c   1.000
_cell.angle_alpha   90.00
_cell.angle_beta   90.00
_cell.angle_gamma   90.00
#
_symmetry.space_group_name_H-M   'P 1'
#
loop_
_entity.id
_entity.type
_entity.pdbx_description
1 polymer ?
#
loop_
_entity_poly.entity_id
_entity_poly.type
_entity_poly.pdbx_seq_one_letter_code
_entity_poly.pdbx_strand_id
1 'polypeptide(L)'
;MTIILAVASFLIIVALLFALIYGADKIIDLLKLDKGFDEERIEFGSLKEISILKIAIIVIAGLLIIDNFPYFLNQCYLAFKDQVSSKGIDGMLDAFAYEQVDYFQFAISAISILIGYLMITNYSNVANWLYKTDKKNVV
;
A
#
# COMPACT_ATOMS: atom_id res chain seq x y z
N MET A 1 -18.19 -15.13 -22.03
CA MET A 1 -17.17 -15.28 -20.96
C MET A 1 -16.72 -13.93 -20.42
N THR A 2 -16.31 -12.99 -21.27
CA THR A 2 -15.87 -11.63 -20.88
C THR A 2 -16.94 -10.79 -20.17
N ILE A 3 -18.19 -10.82 -20.63
CA ILE A 3 -19.30 -10.07 -19.99
C ILE A 3 -19.58 -10.59 -18.57
N ILE A 4 -19.52 -11.91 -18.37
CA ILE A 4 -19.76 -12.53 -17.05
C ILE A 4 -18.64 -12.14 -16.08
N LEU A 5 -17.38 -12.14 -16.55
CA LEU A 5 -16.23 -11.70 -15.76
C LEU A 5 -16.30 -10.19 -15.42
N ALA A 6 -16.75 -9.35 -16.35
CA ALA A 6 -16.93 -7.92 -16.12
C ALA A 6 -18.04 -7.63 -15.11
N VAL A 7 -19.16 -8.36 -15.18
CA VAL A 7 -20.24 -8.24 -14.19
C VAL A 7 -19.78 -8.75 -12.82
N ALA A 8 -19.03 -9.85 -12.78
CA ALA A 8 -18.48 -10.38 -11.53
C ALA A 8 -17.47 -9.41 -10.89
N SER A 9 -16.55 -8.82 -11.67
CA SER A 9 -15.59 -7.83 -11.15
C SER A 9 -16.30 -6.58 -10.65
N PHE A 10 -17.32 -6.10 -11.36
CA PHE A 10 -18.15 -4.98 -10.92
C PHE A 10 -18.85 -5.29 -9.58
N LEU A 11 -19.46 -6.47 -9.45
CA LEU A 11 -20.10 -6.89 -8.20
C LEU A 11 -19.12 -7.03 -7.04
N ILE A 12 -17.91 -7.54 -7.30
CA ILE A 12 -16.84 -7.62 -6.29
C ILE A 12 -16.43 -6.22 -5.81
N ILE A 13 -16.26 -5.26 -6.73
CA ILE A 13 -15.92 -3.88 -6.37
C ILE A 13 -17.04 -3.24 -5.55
N VAL A 14 -18.31 -3.40 -5.96
CA VAL A 14 -19.46 -2.88 -5.21
C VAL A 14 -19.54 -3.51 -3.82
N ALA A 15 -19.33 -4.82 -3.71
CA ALA A 15 -19.32 -5.53 -2.43
C ALA A 15 -18.16 -5.06 -1.54
N LEU A 16 -16.97 -4.83 -2.12
CA LEU A 16 -15.81 -4.32 -1.39
C LEU A 16 -16.03 -2.89 -0.91
N LEU A 17 -16.59 -2.02 -1.74
CA LEU A 17 -16.96 -0.65 -1.34
C LEU A 17 -18.02 -0.65 -0.24
N PHE A 18 -19.04 -1.50 -0.37
CA PHE A 18 -20.06 -1.65 0.67
C PHE A 18 -19.45 -2.16 1.98
N ALA A 19 -18.57 -3.15 1.91
CA ALA A 19 -17.85 -3.67 3.08
C ALA A 19 -16.92 -2.62 3.71
N LEU A 20 -16.30 -1.75 2.91
CA LEU A 20 -15.41 -0.69 3.41
C LEU A 20 -16.22 0.44 4.08
N ILE A 21 -17.38 0.81 3.53
CA ILE A 21 -18.25 1.85 4.10
C ILE A 21 -18.91 1.36 5.40
N TYR A 22 -19.50 0.17 5.40
CA TYR A 22 -20.19 -0.37 6.58
C TYR A 22 -19.23 -1.02 7.59
N GLY A 23 -18.02 -1.39 7.16
CA GLY A 23 -16.97 -1.97 7.99
C GLY A 23 -15.94 -0.95 8.47
N ALA A 24 -16.10 0.34 8.13
CA ALA A 24 -15.20 1.40 8.56
C ALA A 24 -14.99 1.38 10.08
N ASP A 25 -16.06 1.23 10.86
CA ASP A 25 -15.99 1.13 12.33
C ASP A 25 -15.13 -0.06 12.79
N LYS A 26 -15.25 -1.21 12.13
CA LYS A 26 -14.41 -2.39 12.44
C LYS A 26 -12.95 -2.20 12.05
N ILE A 27 -12.69 -1.47 10.98
CA ILE A 27 -11.33 -1.14 10.55
C ILE A 27 -10.70 -0.14 11.53
N ILE A 28 -11.48 0.84 11.98
CA ILE A 28 -11.09 1.83 13.00
C ILE A 28 -10.78 1.12 14.32
N ASP A 29 -11.65 0.22 14.79
CA ASP A 29 -11.45 -0.56 16.01
C ASP A 29 -10.26 -1.53 15.91
N LEU A 30 -10.06 -2.17 14.75
CA LEU A 30 -8.95 -3.11 14.52
C LEU A 30 -7.60 -2.39 14.54
N LEU A 31 -7.53 -1.24 13.87
CA LEU A 31 -6.33 -0.41 13.81
C LEU A 31 -6.19 0.49 15.04
N LYS A 32 -7.21 0.53 15.91
CA LYS A 32 -7.32 1.43 17.07
C LYS A 32 -7.04 2.88 16.68
N LEU A 33 -7.61 3.29 15.55
CA LEU A 33 -7.44 4.65 15.00
C LEU A 33 -8.15 5.71 15.85
N ASP A 34 -9.06 5.30 16.74
CA ASP A 34 -9.71 6.11 17.77
C ASP A 34 -8.79 6.35 18.99
N LYS A 35 -7.93 5.37 19.33
CA LYS A 35 -7.04 5.46 20.49
C LYS A 35 -5.94 6.50 20.31
N GLY A 36 -6.08 7.60 21.03
CA GLY A 36 -5.17 8.75 21.03
C GLY A 36 -5.77 10.02 20.41
N PHE A 37 -7.02 9.95 19.91
CA PHE A 37 -7.78 11.10 19.42
C PHE A 37 -8.89 11.56 20.37
N ASP A 38 -9.24 10.74 21.38
CA ASP A 38 -10.20 11.06 22.45
C ASP A 38 -9.62 11.98 23.56
N GLU A 39 -8.36 12.40 23.45
CA GLU A 39 -7.82 13.45 24.33
C GLU A 39 -8.36 14.82 23.87
N GLU A 40 -9.21 15.40 24.73
CA GLU A 40 -9.72 16.76 24.64
C GLU A 40 -8.65 17.75 24.15
N ARG A 41 -8.87 18.31 22.96
CA ARG A 41 -8.04 19.32 22.28
C ARG A 41 -6.66 18.82 21.84
N ILE A 42 -6.44 18.84 20.53
CA ILE A 42 -5.09 18.86 19.94
C ILE A 42 -4.45 20.21 20.32
N GLU A 43 -3.74 20.26 21.45
CA GLU A 43 -2.93 21.42 21.81
C GLU A 43 -1.68 21.46 20.91
N PHE A 44 -1.79 22.13 19.75
CA PHE A 44 -0.67 22.36 18.84
C PHE A 44 0.52 23.09 19.49
N GLY A 45 0.33 23.72 20.65
CA GLY A 45 1.37 24.43 21.40
C GLY A 45 2.47 23.55 22.01
N SER A 46 2.30 22.22 22.06
CA SER A 46 3.28 21.29 22.66
C SER A 46 3.77 20.17 21.73
N LEU A 47 3.37 20.18 20.44
CA LEU A 47 3.82 19.17 19.48
C LEU A 47 5.34 19.30 19.25
N LYS A 48 6.10 18.40 19.89
CA LYS A 48 7.54 18.29 19.65
C LYS A 48 7.79 18.00 18.18
N GLU A 49 8.78 18.66 17.58
CA GLU A 49 9.23 18.50 16.18
C GLU A 49 9.35 17.02 15.77
N ILE A 50 9.84 16.17 16.70
CA ILE A 50 9.98 14.73 16.50
C ILE A 50 8.65 14.00 16.26
N SER A 51 7.56 14.46 16.88
CA SER A 51 6.22 13.87 16.70
C SER A 51 5.67 14.16 15.32
N ILE A 52 5.88 15.37 14.81
CA ILE A 52 5.51 15.75 13.43
C ILE A 52 6.30 14.90 12.43
N LEU A 53 7.59 14.72 12.67
CA LEU A 53 8.45 13.88 11.82
C LEU A 53 8.00 12.41 11.81
N LYS A 54 7.57 11.86 12.95
CA LYS A 54 7.02 10.50 13.03
C LYS A 54 5.76 10.35 12.18
N ILE A 55 4.84 11.31 12.26
CA ILE A 55 3.60 11.30 11.45
C ILE A 55 3.97 11.38 9.97
N ALA A 56 4.88 12.28 9.58
CA ALA A 56 5.33 12.40 8.20
C ALA A 56 5.92 11.09 7.66
N ILE A 57 6.74 10.39 8.45
CA ILE A 57 7.32 9.09 8.06
C ILE A 57 6.23 8.03 7.86
N ILE A 58 5.25 7.95 8.77
CA ILE A 58 4.13 7.01 8.64
C ILE A 58 3.33 7.29 7.36
N VAL A 59 3.04 8.56 7.08
CA VAL A 59 2.30 8.96 5.87
C VAL A 59 3.07 8.62 4.60
N ILE A 60 4.36 8.98 4.52
CA ILE A 60 5.22 8.68 3.36
C ILE A 60 5.30 7.18 3.14
N ALA A 61 5.53 6.41 4.21
CA ALA A 61 5.64 4.96 4.12
C ALA A 61 4.30 4.31 3.73
N GLY A 62 3.17 4.85 4.22
CA GLY A 62 1.83 4.42 3.84
C GLY A 62 1.54 4.64 2.35
N LEU A 63 1.84 5.83 1.83
CA LEU A 63 1.70 6.14 0.39
C LEU A 63 2.55 5.20 -0.45
N LEU A 64 3.78 4.95 -0.03
CA LEU A 64 4.70 4.06 -0.73
C LEU A 64 4.14 2.63 -0.85
N ILE A 65 3.44 2.12 0.18
CA ILE A 65 2.73 0.83 0.10
C ILE A 65 1.50 0.94 -0.80
N ILE A 66 0.63 1.92 -0.58
CA ILE A 66 -0.65 2.06 -1.29
C ILE A 66 -0.44 2.23 -2.80
N ASP A 67 0.56 2.98 -3.21
CA ASP A 67 0.85 3.23 -4.63
C ASP A 67 1.41 2.00 -5.35
N ASN A 68 2.16 1.14 -4.64
CA ASN A 68 2.85 0.00 -5.24
C ASN A 68 2.08 -1.32 -5.07
N PHE A 69 1.23 -1.45 -4.06
CA PHE A 69 0.53 -2.69 -3.74
C PHE A 69 -0.41 -3.20 -4.85
N PRO A 70 -1.25 -2.35 -5.49
CA PRO A 70 -2.11 -2.79 -6.59
C PRO A 70 -1.30 -3.31 -7.78
N TYR A 71 -0.21 -2.61 -8.13
CA TYR A 71 0.67 -3.00 -9.22
C TYR A 71 1.36 -4.35 -8.91
N PHE A 72 1.89 -4.51 -7.71
CA PHE A 72 2.51 -5.77 -7.28
C PHE A 72 1.53 -6.95 -7.37
N LEU A 73 0.28 -6.78 -6.91
CA LEU A 73 -0.74 -7.82 -7.01
C LEU A 73 -1.08 -8.16 -8.47
N ASN A 74 -1.17 -7.15 -9.34
CA ASN A 74 -1.39 -7.36 -10.77
C ASN A 74 -0.24 -8.19 -11.37
N GLN A 75 1.01 -7.83 -11.10
CA GLN A 75 2.17 -8.56 -11.61
C GLN A 75 2.24 -10.00 -11.05
N CYS A 76 1.87 -10.23 -9.79
CA CYS A 76 1.71 -11.58 -9.24
C CYS A 76 0.67 -12.40 -10.03
N TYR A 77 -0.48 -11.78 -10.34
CA TYR A 77 -1.52 -12.42 -11.14
C TYR A 77 -1.04 -12.73 -12.56
N LEU A 78 -0.37 -11.78 -13.23
CA LEU A 78 0.19 -11.98 -14.57
C LEU A 78 1.23 -13.11 -14.59
N ALA A 79 2.16 -13.10 -13.63
CA ALA A 79 3.21 -14.13 -13.51
C ALA A 79 2.64 -15.52 -13.19
N PHE A 80 1.55 -15.59 -12.43
CA PHE A 80 0.85 -16.85 -12.17
C PHE A 80 0.08 -17.33 -13.41
N LYS A 81 -0.64 -16.43 -14.10
CA LYS A 81 -1.37 -16.76 -15.32
C LYS A 81 -0.42 -17.31 -16.40
N ASP A 82 0.74 -16.67 -16.60
CA ASP A 82 1.73 -17.11 -17.57
C ASP A 82 2.18 -18.57 -17.32
N GLN A 83 2.44 -18.92 -16.06
CA GLN A 83 2.87 -20.27 -15.68
C GLN A 83 1.79 -21.34 -15.84
N VAL A 84 0.51 -20.99 -15.68
CA VAL A 84 -0.61 -21.95 -15.68
C VAL A 84 -1.30 -22.02 -17.05
N SER A 85 -1.12 -21.03 -17.91
CA SER A 85 -1.72 -21.02 -19.25
C SER A 85 -1.08 -22.08 -20.16
N SER A 86 -1.91 -22.95 -20.74
CA SER A 86 -1.45 -23.91 -21.75
C SER A 86 -1.06 -23.16 -23.02
N LYS A 87 0.19 -23.28 -23.46
CA LYS A 87 0.74 -22.65 -24.67
C LYS A 87 0.16 -23.29 -25.95
N GLY A 88 -1.14 -23.14 -26.17
CA GLY A 88 -1.85 -23.50 -27.39
C GLY A 88 -1.96 -22.34 -28.38
N ILE A 89 -2.79 -22.49 -29.42
CA ILE A 89 -3.07 -21.44 -30.43
C ILE A 89 -3.62 -20.15 -29.79
N ASP A 90 -4.36 -20.25 -28.68
CA ASP A 90 -4.81 -19.11 -27.86
C ASP A 90 -3.63 -18.34 -27.22
N GLY A 91 -2.50 -19.00 -26.94
CA GLY A 91 -1.31 -18.38 -26.35
C GLY A 91 -0.57 -17.44 -27.30
N MET A 92 -0.66 -17.63 -28.62
CA MET A 92 -0.13 -16.66 -29.59
C MET A 92 -1.01 -15.42 -29.70
N LEU A 93 -2.34 -15.58 -29.64
CA LEU A 93 -3.29 -14.47 -29.67
C LEU A 93 -3.26 -13.64 -28.37
N ASP A 94 -3.13 -14.31 -27.21
CA ASP A 94 -2.89 -13.67 -25.91
C ASP A 94 -1.54 -12.92 -25.90
N ALA A 95 -0.47 -13.46 -26.49
CA ALA A 95 0.84 -12.78 -26.53
C ALA A 95 0.83 -11.42 -27.26
N PHE A 96 -0.12 -11.18 -28.18
CA PHE A 96 -0.29 -9.88 -28.85
C PHE A 96 -1.24 -8.92 -28.13
N ALA A 97 -2.05 -9.41 -27.19
CA ALA A 97 -3.10 -8.64 -26.52
C ALA A 97 -2.83 -8.39 -25.02
N TYR A 98 -1.87 -9.09 -24.41
CA TYR A 98 -1.65 -9.08 -22.97
C TYR A 98 -0.42 -8.27 -22.55
N GLU A 99 -0.54 -7.52 -21.45
CA GLU A 99 0.61 -6.90 -20.79
C GLU A 99 1.56 -8.00 -20.32
N GLN A 100 2.82 -7.93 -20.79
CA GLN A 100 3.88 -8.83 -20.33
C GLN A 100 4.26 -8.47 -18.90
N VAL A 101 4.72 -9.47 -18.15
CA VAL A 101 5.26 -9.24 -16.80
C VAL A 101 6.49 -8.36 -16.91
N ASP A 102 6.40 -7.13 -16.41
CA ASP A 102 7.57 -6.29 -16.24
C ASP A 102 8.25 -6.70 -14.93
N TYR A 103 9.19 -7.64 -15.03
CA TYR A 103 9.93 -8.16 -13.88
C TYR A 103 10.75 -7.09 -13.15
N PHE A 104 11.20 -6.04 -13.86
CA PHE A 104 11.98 -4.97 -13.26
C PHE A 104 11.08 -4.11 -12.38
N GLN A 105 9.96 -3.63 -12.93
CA GLN A 105 9.01 -2.84 -12.18
C GLN A 105 8.27 -3.67 -11.12
N PHE A 106 8.10 -4.98 -11.34
CA PHE A 106 7.59 -5.92 -10.34
C PHE A 106 8.53 -5.99 -9.12
N ALA A 107 9.84 -6.18 -9.34
CA ALA A 107 10.82 -6.17 -8.26
C ALA A 107 10.86 -4.82 -7.53
N ILE A 108 10.80 -3.70 -8.26
CA ILE A 108 10.72 -2.36 -7.66
C ILE A 108 9.49 -2.25 -6.76
N SER A 109 8.31 -2.66 -7.24
CA SER A 109 7.08 -2.57 -6.45
C SER A 109 7.15 -3.40 -5.17
N ALA A 110 7.77 -4.58 -5.22
CA ALA A 110 7.97 -5.44 -4.05
C ALA A 110 8.92 -4.79 -3.03
N ILE A 111 10.05 -4.25 -3.51
CA ILE A 111 11.02 -3.55 -2.67
C ILE A 111 10.40 -2.31 -2.04
N SER A 112 9.61 -1.55 -2.81
CA SER A 112 8.88 -0.40 -2.32
C SER A 112 7.96 -0.81 -1.16
N ILE A 113 7.07 -1.79 -1.36
CA ILE A 113 6.17 -2.26 -0.30
C ILE A 113 6.96 -2.72 0.94
N LEU A 114 8.07 -3.42 0.75
CA LEU A 114 8.95 -3.85 1.85
C LEU A 114 9.55 -2.66 2.62
N ILE A 115 10.07 -1.65 1.92
CA ILE A 115 10.62 -0.43 2.52
C ILE A 115 9.54 0.32 3.28
N GLY A 116 8.37 0.51 2.66
CA GLY A 116 7.22 1.15 3.31
C GLY A 116 6.82 0.41 4.58
N TYR A 117 6.71 -0.92 4.53
CA TYR A 117 6.38 -1.74 5.70
C TYR A 117 7.43 -1.62 6.82
N LEU A 118 8.72 -1.66 6.47
CA LEU A 118 9.82 -1.49 7.43
C LEU A 118 9.81 -0.09 8.07
N MET A 119 9.53 0.95 7.27
CA MET A 119 9.43 2.33 7.74
C MET A 119 8.22 2.53 8.68
N ILE A 120 7.05 1.96 8.36
CA ILE A 120 5.89 2.01 9.27
C ILE A 120 6.21 1.26 10.57
N THR A 121 6.81 0.07 10.49
CA THR A 121 7.11 -0.73 11.70
C THR A 121 8.16 -0.06 12.58
N ASN A 122 9.12 0.65 11.98
CA ASN A 122 10.24 1.29 12.69
C ASN A 122 10.16 2.82 12.68
N TYR A 123 8.97 3.40 12.56
CA TYR A 123 8.78 4.85 12.35
C TYR A 123 9.48 5.71 13.40
N SER A 124 9.48 5.29 14.67
CA SER A 124 10.14 6.02 15.76
C SER A 124 11.67 6.02 15.62
N ASN A 125 12.26 4.90 15.16
CA ASN A 125 13.70 4.79 14.96
C ASN A 125 14.15 5.65 13.77
N VAL A 126 13.39 5.61 12.67
CA VAL A 126 13.64 6.44 11.49
C VAL A 126 13.54 7.93 11.84
N ALA A 127 12.51 8.33 12.58
CA ALA A 127 12.34 9.71 13.03
C ALA A 127 13.51 10.17 13.90
N ASN A 128 13.92 9.35 14.87
CA ASN A 128 15.04 9.68 15.74
C ASN A 128 16.37 9.76 14.99
N TRP A 129 16.57 8.90 13.98
CA TRP A 129 17.77 8.94 13.13
C TRP A 129 17.84 10.20 12.29
N LEU A 130 16.73 10.58 11.64
CA LEU A 130 16.63 11.82 10.87
C LEU A 130 16.82 13.06 11.77
N TYR A 131 16.14 13.11 12.92
CA TYR A 131 16.24 14.24 13.86
C TYR A 131 17.65 14.44 14.41
N LYS A 132 18.36 13.36 14.74
CA LYS A 132 19.76 13.42 15.19
C LYS A 132 20.70 13.90 14.08
N THR A 133 20.42 13.52 12.83
CA THR A 133 21.22 13.91 11.67
C THR A 133 21.09 15.41 11.41
N ASP A 134 19.88 15.95 11.51
CA ASP A 134 19.61 17.38 11.39
C ASP A 134 20.39 18.18 12.45
N LYS A 135 20.26 17.84 13.74
CA LYS A 135 20.99 18.53 14.82
C LYS A 135 22.51 18.46 14.72
N LYS A 136 23.06 17.38 14.14
CA LYS A 136 24.50 17.23 13.96
C LYS A 136 25.05 18.17 12.87
N ASN A 137 24.22 18.56 11.90
CA ASN A 137 24.62 19.44 10.79
C ASN A 137 24.51 20.94 11.13
N VAL A 138 23.93 21.28 12.28
CA VAL A 138 23.75 22.67 12.76
C VAL A 138 24.85 23.07 13.77
N VAL A 139 25.77 22.15 14.12
CA VAL A 139 26.93 22.38 15.00
C VAL A 139 28.21 22.49 14.19
#